data_AF-A0A1Q5ZW28-F1
#
_entry.id   AF-A0A1Q5ZW28-F1
#
_cell.length_a   1.000
_cell.length_b   1.000
_cell.length_c   1.000
_cell.angle_alpha   90.00
_cell.angle_beta   90.00
_cell.angle_gamma   90.00
#
_symmetry.space_group_name_H-M   'P 1'
#
loop_
_entity.id
_entity.type
_entity.pdbx_description
1 polymer ?
#
loop_
_entity_poly.entity_id
_entity_poly.type
_entity_poly.pdbx_seq_one_letter_code
_entity_poly.pdbx_strand_id
1 'polypeptide(L)' 'MYGLAKQNQIPHSKTRGKLLFSRNALLEWVKAKAPETNNQSLNKPGKGGEI' A
#
# COMPACT_ATOMS: atom_id res chain seq x y z
N MET A 1 2.86 -5.01 -9.46
CA MET A 1 3.77 -5.40 -8.34
C MET A 1 5.08 -6.03 -8.82
N TYR A 2 5.07 -7.13 -9.59
CA TYR A 2 6.31 -7.80 -10.02
C TYR A 2 7.28 -6.89 -10.81
N GLY A 3 6.78 -6.07 -11.74
CA GLY A 3 7.59 -5.10 -12.48
C GLY A 3 8.26 -4.05 -11.58
N LEU A 4 7.53 -3.57 -10.57
CA LEU A 4 8.05 -2.62 -9.58
C LEU A 4 9.11 -3.26 -8.69
N ALA A 5 8.91 -4.52 -8.28
CA ALA A 5 9.91 -5.27 -7.53
C ALA A 5 11.18 -5.52 -8.36
N LYS A 6 11.05 -5.85 -9.65
CA LYS A 6 12.19 -6.02 -10.57
C LYS A 6 13.00 -4.73 -10.74
N GLN A 7 12.33 -3.58 -10.72
CA GLN A 7 12.95 -2.25 -10.77
C GLN A 7 13.37 -1.73 -9.38
N ASN A 8 13.29 -2.57 -8.34
CA ASN A 8 13.58 -2.25 -6.95
C ASN A 8 12.85 -1.00 -6.41
N GLN A 9 11.66 -0.72 -6.95
CA GLN A 9 10.88 0.47 -6.61
C GLN A 9 9.99 0.27 -5.39
N ILE A 10 9.71 -0.97 -5.00
CA ILE A 10 8.89 -1.32 -3.84
C ILE A 10 9.65 -2.23 -2.87
N PRO A 11 9.39 -2.13 -1.56
CA PRO A 11 10.00 -3.00 -0.57
C PRO A 11 9.51 -4.44 -0.77
N HIS A 12 10.46 -5.34 -0.90
CA HIS A 12 10.23 -6.77 -1.05
C HIS A 12 11.43 -7.54 -0.51
N SER A 13 11.22 -8.82 -0.21
CA SER A 13 12.30 -9.75 0.16
C SER A 13 12.29 -10.92 -0.80
N LYS A 14 13.47 -11.50 -1.07
CA LYS A 14 13.61 -12.64 -1.96
C LYS A 14 13.98 -13.88 -1.15
N THR A 15 13.13 -14.90 -1.19
CA THR A 15 13.36 -16.15 -0.45
C THR A 15 13.07 -17.33 -1.37
N ARG A 16 14.08 -18.17 -1.62
CA ARG A 16 13.99 -19.40 -2.46
C ARG A 16 13.27 -19.16 -3.81
N GLY A 17 13.62 -18.08 -4.49
CA GLY A 17 13.04 -17.70 -5.79
C GLY A 17 11.66 -17.03 -5.73
N LYS A 18 11.06 -16.89 -4.54
CA LYS A 18 9.79 -16.19 -4.34
C LYS A 18 10.02 -14.76 -3.86
N LEU A 19 9.17 -13.86 -4.32
CA LEU A 19 9.08 -12.50 -3.78
C LEU A 19 8.08 -12.50 -2.64
N LEU A 20 8.53 -12.03 -1.48
CA LEU A 20 7.72 -11.84 -0.29
C LEU A 20 7.51 -10.34 -0.09
N PHE A 21 6.28 -9.99 0.26
CA PHE A 21 5.88 -8.61 0.50
C PHE A 21 5.35 -8.49 1.92
N SER A 22 5.97 -7.62 2.71
CA SER A 22 5.44 -7.26 4.03
C SER A 22 4.39 -6.18 3.86
N ARG A 23 3.21 -6.39 4.46
CA ARG A 23 2.13 -5.42 4.45
C ARG A 23 2.57 -4.08 5.04
N ASN A 24 3.25 -4.09 6.19
CA ASN A 24 3.65 -2.86 6.89
C ASN A 24 4.65 -2.05 6.07
N ALA A 25 5.66 -2.71 5.51
CA ALA A 25 6.66 -2.06 4.67
C ALA A 25 6.04 -1.43 3.42
N LEU A 26 5.05 -2.09 2.80
CA LEU A 26 4.33 -1.52 1.67
C LEU A 26 3.50 -0.29 2.08
N LEU A 27 2.84 -0.34 3.23
CA LEU A 27 2.05 0.81 3.73
C LEU A 27 2.93 2.00 4.04
N GLU A 28 4.09 1.80 4.66
CA GLU A 28 5.06 2.86 4.92
C GLU A 28 5.62 3.43 3.62
N TRP A 29 5.94 2.58 2.65
CA TRP A 29 6.39 3.01 1.33
C TRP A 29 5.33 3.85 0.61
N VAL A 30 4.05 3.46 0.66
CA VAL A 30 2.95 4.27 0.09
C VAL A 30 2.84 5.61 0.82
N LYS A 31 2.90 5.63 2.15
CA LYS A 31 2.87 6.88 2.94
C LYS A 31 4.03 7.82 2.60
N ALA A 32 5.23 7.29 2.41
CA ALA A 32 6.41 8.08 2.06
C ALA A 32 6.40 8.58 0.60
N LYS A 33 5.69 7.88 -0.30
CA LYS A 33 5.56 8.25 -1.72
C LYS A 33 4.36 9.14 -2.01
N ALA A 34 3.34 9.12 -1.16
CA ALA A 34 2.27 10.08 -1.26
C ALA A 34 2.87 11.47 -0.99
N PRO A 35 2.86 12.41 -1.96
CA PRO A 35 2.89 13.82 -1.57
C PRO A 35 1.73 14.01 -0.58
N GLU A 36 1.83 14.97 0.31
CA GLU A 36 0.84 15.30 1.34
C GLU A 36 -0.54 15.76 0.80
N THR A 37 -1.11 15.01 -0.13
CA THR A 37 -2.50 15.08 -0.53
C THR A 37 -3.34 14.57 0.64
N ASN A 38 -3.74 15.54 1.44
CA ASN A 38 -4.78 15.54 2.45
C ASN A 38 -5.80 14.40 2.24
N ASN A 39 -5.62 13.27 2.95
CA ASN A 39 -6.57 12.17 2.96
C ASN A 39 -7.65 12.42 4.03
N GLN A 40 -8.36 13.54 3.96
CA GLN A 40 -9.69 13.68 4.54
C GLN A 40 -10.74 13.10 3.56
N SER A 41 -10.67 11.81 3.23
CA SER A 41 -11.81 11.16 2.56
C SER A 41 -11.74 9.64 2.62
N LEU A 42 -11.50 9.05 3.80
CA LEU A 42 -11.75 7.62 4.02
C LEU A 42 -12.10 7.34 5.49
N ASN A 43 -12.92 8.20 6.08
CA ASN A 43 -13.77 7.85 7.22
C ASN A 43 -15.21 8.21 6.83
N LYS A 44 -15.83 7.40 5.97
CA LYS A 44 -17.29 7.42 5.85
C LYS A 44 -17.79 6.39 6.87
N PRO A 45 -18.38 6.79 8.02
CA PRO A 45 -19.20 5.87 8.77
C PRO A 45 -20.34 5.46 7.82
N GLY A 46 -20.49 4.14 7.60
CA GLY A 46 -21.55 3.61 6.77
C GLY A 46 -22.90 4.11 7.28
N LYS A 47 -23.59 4.92 6.47
CA LYS A 47 -24.97 5.28 6.73
C LYS A 47 -25.82 4.12 6.24
N GLY A 48 -26.32 3.35 7.21
CA GLY A 48 -27.35 2.34 7.02
C GLY A 48 -28.56 2.92 6.28
N GLY A 49 -29.28 2.03 5.62
CA GLY A 49 -30.50 2.32 4.90
C GLY A 49 -31.67 2.74 5.79
N GLU A 50 -32.85 2.71 5.17
CA GLU A 50 -34.17 3.08 5.69
C GLU A 50 -34.53 4.56 5.42
N ILE A 51 -35.23 4.80 4.30
CA ILE A 51 -36.69 4.86 4.22
C ILE A 51 -37.15 4.51 2.80
#